data_AF-A0A7J4EMZ7-F1
#
_entry.id   AF-A0A7J4EMZ7-F1
#
_cell.length_a   1.000
_cell.length_b   1.000
_cell.length_c   1.000
_cell.angle_alpha   90.00
_cell.angle_beta   90.00
_cell.angle_gamma   90.00
#
_symmetry.space_group_name_H-M   'P 1'
#
loop_
_entity.id
_entity.type
_entity.pdbx_description
1 polymer ?
#
loop_
_entity_poly.entity_id
_entity_poly.type
_entity_poly.pdbx_seq_one_letter_code
_entity_poly.pdbx_strand_id
1 'polypeptide(L)'
;FPEIDFDKVDKVRGMDITITTSANTDEEEALQLKDSGLDGIAIDVVGAKQTIKNIYGLDIEVEEYIKTLQNIEKADIPIFPHICIGLDHGILKGEFNALQLLKNINPKVIILTGLMPITNTPLRHKKPNPLDFVRVITYADKEFSETPIVLGCARSYGSDRELIDILSIESGINGIAIPTQKAVDWAVKAGYEIKIGIPCLFRC
;
A
#
# COMPACT_ATOMS: atom_id res chain seq x y z
N PHE A 1 -9.21 16.33 15.69
CA PHE A 1 -9.95 16.30 14.41
C PHE A 1 -10.94 17.47 14.36
N PRO A 2 -11.15 18.19 13.25
CA PRO A 2 -12.45 18.83 13.07
C PRO A 2 -13.49 17.71 13.16
N GLU A 3 -14.41 17.81 14.11
CA GLU A 3 -15.36 16.76 14.49
C GLU A 3 -16.02 16.13 13.26
N ILE A 4 -15.62 14.90 12.93
CA ILE A 4 -16.31 14.10 11.94
C ILE A 4 -17.48 13.45 12.67
N ASP A 5 -18.69 13.79 12.26
CA ASP A 5 -19.93 13.22 12.76
C ASP A 5 -20.09 11.80 12.21
N PHE A 6 -19.62 10.82 12.99
CA PHE A 6 -19.60 9.39 12.64
C PHE A 6 -21.01 8.84 12.38
N ASP A 7 -22.06 9.38 13.02
CA ASP A 7 -23.46 8.96 12.82
C ASP A 7 -23.97 9.20 11.38
N LYS A 8 -23.29 10.06 10.61
CA LYS A 8 -23.60 10.30 9.19
C LYS A 8 -22.88 9.35 8.24
N VAL A 9 -21.82 8.68 8.69
CA VAL A 9 -21.00 7.78 7.86
C VAL A 9 -21.68 6.41 7.74
N ASP A 10 -22.27 5.91 8.83
CA ASP A 10 -22.98 4.61 8.88
C ASP A 10 -24.19 4.52 7.95
N LYS A 11 -24.83 5.65 7.63
CA LYS A 11 -26.08 5.67 6.84
C LYS A 11 -25.87 5.60 5.34
N VAL A 12 -24.66 5.77 4.83
CA VAL A 12 -24.47 6.09 3.41
C VAL A 12 -23.96 4.92 2.57
N ARG A 13 -23.02 4.06 3.00
CA ARG A 13 -22.53 2.97 2.11
C ARG A 13 -21.93 1.79 2.86
N GLY A 14 -22.16 0.57 2.35
CA GLY A 14 -21.28 -0.58 2.57
C GLY A 14 -19.95 -0.40 1.85
N MET A 15 -19.15 0.59 2.28
CA MET A 15 -17.82 0.90 1.77
C MET A 15 -16.84 0.97 2.94
N ASP A 16 -15.67 0.38 2.74
CA ASP A 16 -14.51 0.49 3.63
C ASP A 16 -14.12 1.97 3.79
N ILE A 17 -14.24 2.50 5.01
CA ILE A 17 -13.83 3.88 5.32
C ILE A 17 -12.30 3.84 5.53
N THR A 18 -11.54 4.27 4.52
CA THR A 18 -10.10 4.51 4.70
C THR A 18 -9.89 5.88 5.33
N ILE A 19 -9.53 5.92 6.62
CA ILE A 19 -9.12 7.15 7.31
C ILE A 19 -7.61 7.29 7.21
N THR A 20 -7.12 8.26 6.43
CA THR A 20 -5.71 8.68 6.45
C THR A 20 -5.62 9.96 7.28
N THR A 21 -5.07 9.87 8.50
CA THR A 21 -4.80 11.02 9.35
C THR A 21 -3.29 11.25 9.46
N SER A 22 -2.87 12.52 9.49
CA SER A 22 -1.49 12.93 9.79
C SER A 22 -1.25 13.13 11.29
N ALA A 23 -2.23 12.81 12.13
CA ALA A 23 -2.10 12.88 13.58
C ALA A 23 -1.25 11.69 14.08
N ASN A 24 -0.38 11.95 15.07
CA ASN A 24 0.28 10.89 15.81
C ASN A 24 -0.80 10.14 16.59
N THR A 25 -1.28 9.02 16.04
CA THR A 25 -2.32 8.21 16.68
C THR A 25 -1.75 7.61 17.96
N ASP A 26 -2.21 8.13 19.09
CA ASP A 26 -1.94 7.54 20.39
C ASP A 26 -2.83 6.31 20.61
N GLU A 27 -2.59 5.59 21.71
CA GLU A 27 -3.32 4.36 22.03
C GLU A 27 -4.83 4.62 22.22
N GLU A 28 -5.20 5.81 22.70
CA GLU A 28 -6.59 6.20 22.92
C GLU A 28 -7.31 6.42 21.58
N GLU A 29 -6.68 7.13 20.64
CA GLU A 29 -7.22 7.31 19.29
C GLU A 29 -7.32 5.99 18.52
N ALA A 30 -6.36 5.07 18.71
CA ALA A 30 -6.42 3.74 18.10
C ALA A 30 -7.63 2.93 18.63
N LEU A 31 -7.92 3.00 19.92
CA LEU A 31 -9.12 2.36 20.49
C LEU A 31 -10.41 2.97 19.96
N GLN A 32 -10.48 4.29 19.80
CA GLN A 32 -11.64 4.95 19.21
C GLN A 32 -11.88 4.53 17.75
N LEU A 33 -10.81 4.33 16.97
CA LEU A 33 -10.92 3.79 15.61
C LEU A 33 -11.49 2.37 15.60
N LYS A 34 -11.11 1.53 16.56
CA LYS A 34 -11.67 0.18 16.70
C LYS A 34 -13.18 0.23 16.94
N ASP A 35 -13.61 1.08 17.87
CA ASP A 35 -15.00 1.18 18.28
C ASP A 35 -15.91 1.75 17.18
N SER A 36 -15.33 2.36 16.13
CA SER A 36 -16.08 2.86 14.97
C SER A 36 -16.56 1.77 13.99
N GLY A 37 -16.18 0.50 14.19
CA GLY A 37 -16.63 -0.62 13.36
C GLY A 37 -15.89 -0.76 12.02
N LEU A 38 -14.70 -0.17 11.89
CA LEU A 38 -13.84 -0.30 10.70
C LEU A 38 -13.38 -1.74 10.46
N ASP A 39 -13.48 -2.21 9.21
CA ASP A 39 -12.94 -3.51 8.80
C ASP A 39 -11.40 -3.54 8.72
N GLY A 40 -10.76 -2.36 8.66
CA GLY A 40 -9.32 -2.18 8.76
C GLY A 40 -8.82 -0.85 8.19
N ILE A 41 -7.51 -0.63 8.27
CA ILE A 41 -6.85 0.64 7.93
C ILE A 41 -5.83 0.41 6.81
N ALA A 42 -6.04 1.07 5.68
CA ALA A 42 -5.03 1.18 4.62
C ALA A 42 -4.14 2.40 4.88
N ILE A 43 -2.82 2.19 4.95
CA ILE A 43 -1.87 3.26 5.30
C ILE A 43 -0.59 3.21 4.47
N ASP A 44 -0.13 4.36 4.00
CA ASP A 44 1.09 4.49 3.17
C ASP A 44 2.37 4.50 4.02
N VAL A 45 3.14 3.42 4.00
CA VAL A 45 4.40 3.29 4.76
C VAL A 45 5.58 3.85 3.98
N VAL A 46 6.18 4.92 4.50
CA VAL A 46 7.31 5.62 3.88
C VAL A 46 8.57 5.51 4.72
N GLY A 47 9.59 4.83 4.20
CA GLY A 47 10.84 4.55 4.92
C GLY A 47 11.91 5.63 4.77
N ALA A 48 11.57 6.86 4.40
CA ALA A 48 12.55 7.94 4.26
C ALA A 48 11.99 9.29 4.71
N LYS A 49 12.60 9.89 5.75
CA LYS A 49 12.23 11.22 6.26
C LYS A 49 12.13 12.28 5.17
N GLN A 50 13.12 12.31 4.26
CA GLN A 50 13.12 13.30 3.18
C GLN A 50 11.94 13.10 2.22
N THR A 51 11.52 11.86 1.97
CA THR A 51 10.34 11.57 1.14
C THR A 51 9.08 12.04 1.84
N ILE A 52 8.93 11.76 3.14
CA ILE A 52 7.82 12.25 3.97
C ILE A 52 7.74 13.78 3.91
N LYS A 53 8.86 14.46 4.10
CA LYS A 53 8.93 15.93 4.05
C LYS A 53 8.63 16.49 2.66
N ASN A 54 9.19 15.90 1.61
CA ASN A 54 9.03 16.42 0.25
C ASN A 54 7.64 16.17 -0.34
N ILE A 55 7.03 15.03 -0.01
CA ILE A 55 5.81 14.57 -0.66
C ILE A 55 4.58 14.87 0.21
N TYR A 56 4.68 14.63 1.52
CA TYR A 56 3.56 14.88 2.45
C TYR A 56 3.69 16.22 3.19
N GLY A 57 4.85 16.89 3.13
CA GLY A 57 5.05 18.16 3.85
C GLY A 57 5.19 17.99 5.37
N LEU A 58 5.37 16.76 5.85
CA LEU A 58 5.47 16.43 7.27
C LEU A 58 6.94 16.37 7.70
N ASP A 59 7.28 16.98 8.84
CA ASP A 59 8.63 16.94 9.42
C ASP A 59 8.63 16.00 10.64
N ILE A 60 8.45 14.71 10.36
CA ILE A 60 8.43 13.63 11.36
C ILE A 60 9.58 12.65 11.10
N GLU A 61 10.06 12.00 12.15
CA GLU A 61 11.04 10.92 12.03
C GLU A 61 10.37 9.61 11.59
N VAL A 62 11.12 8.77 10.88
CA VAL A 62 10.60 7.47 10.38
C VAL A 62 10.23 6.55 11.55
N GLU A 63 10.97 6.63 12.65
CA GLU A 63 10.72 5.86 13.87
C GLU A 63 9.42 6.26 14.57
N GLU A 64 9.04 7.54 14.51
CA GLU A 64 7.76 8.01 15.05
C GLU A 64 6.59 7.46 14.21
N TYR A 65 6.76 7.46 12.89
CA TYR A 65 5.78 6.91 11.97
C TYR A 65 5.48 5.42 12.24
N ILE A 66 6.50 4.62 12.56
CA ILE A 66 6.34 3.20 12.89
C ILE A 66 5.73 2.95 14.26
N LYS A 67 6.03 3.79 15.26
CA LYS A 67 5.37 3.68 16.57
C LYS A 67 3.85 3.80 16.44
N THR A 68 3.38 4.69 15.57
CA THR A 68 1.95 4.84 15.26
C THR A 68 1.36 3.54 14.71
N LEU A 69 2.04 2.90 13.74
CA LEU A 69 1.58 1.61 13.19
C LEU A 69 1.51 0.52 14.26
N GLN A 70 2.50 0.46 15.15
CA GLN A 70 2.54 -0.51 16.25
C GLN A 70 1.42 -0.27 17.28
N ASN A 71 1.05 0.99 17.53
CA ASN A 71 -0.06 1.32 18.42
C ASN A 71 -1.41 0.88 17.82
N ILE A 72 -1.60 1.10 16.51
CA ILE A 72 -2.80 0.65 15.79
C ILE A 72 -2.89 -0.88 15.82
N GLU A 73 -1.77 -1.58 15.61
CA GLU A 73 -1.74 -3.05 15.66
C GLU A 73 -2.12 -3.57 17.06
N LYS A 74 -1.62 -2.95 18.13
CA LYS A 74 -1.98 -3.32 19.51
C LYS A 74 -3.47 -3.15 19.82
N ALA A 75 -4.14 -2.23 19.13
CA ALA A 75 -5.59 -2.07 19.24
C ALA A 75 -6.37 -3.22 18.54
N ASP A 76 -5.69 -4.16 17.88
CA ASP A 76 -6.27 -5.30 17.16
C ASP A 76 -7.15 -4.84 15.99
N ILE A 77 -6.72 -3.77 15.31
CA ILE A 77 -7.32 -3.29 14.06
C ILE A 77 -6.50 -3.86 12.90
N PRO A 78 -7.12 -4.52 11.90
CA PRO A 78 -6.41 -4.98 10.71
C PRO A 78 -5.74 -3.83 9.97
N ILE A 79 -4.43 -3.94 9.72
CA ILE A 79 -3.65 -2.95 8.95
C ILE A 79 -3.30 -3.54 7.58
N PHE A 80 -3.49 -2.73 6.56
CA PHE A 80 -3.14 -3.00 5.17
C PHE A 80 -2.06 -2.00 4.72
N PRO A 81 -0.78 -2.25 5.03
CA PRO A 81 0.28 -1.33 4.69
C PRO A 81 0.47 -1.25 3.17
N HIS A 82 0.54 -0.02 2.66
CA HIS A 82 0.80 0.31 1.29
C HIS A 82 2.20 0.88 1.15
N ILE A 83 3.00 0.40 0.19
CA ILE A 83 4.28 1.00 -0.15
C ILE A 83 4.20 1.48 -1.60
N CYS A 84 4.28 2.80 -1.80
CA CYS A 84 4.28 3.40 -3.12
C CYS A 84 5.69 3.40 -3.72
N ILE A 85 5.90 2.60 -4.75
CA ILE A 85 7.17 2.46 -5.46
C ILE A 85 7.42 3.72 -6.29
N GLY A 86 8.56 4.37 -6.02
CA GLY A 86 8.95 5.60 -6.70
C GLY A 86 8.21 6.83 -6.19
N LEU A 87 7.73 6.82 -4.94
CA LEU A 87 6.97 7.95 -4.37
C LEU A 87 7.76 9.27 -4.45
N ASP A 88 9.07 9.25 -4.19
CA ASP A 88 9.94 10.42 -4.34
C ASP A 88 10.28 10.64 -5.81
N HIS A 89 9.37 11.27 -6.56
CA HIS A 89 9.60 11.70 -7.95
C HIS A 89 9.99 10.58 -8.95
N GLY A 90 9.57 9.35 -8.69
CA GLY A 90 9.83 8.19 -9.53
C GLY A 90 11.15 7.47 -9.25
N ILE A 91 11.86 7.82 -8.18
CA ILE A 91 13.07 7.10 -7.76
C ILE A 91 12.82 6.30 -6.49
N LEU A 92 13.51 5.16 -6.37
CA LEU A 92 13.52 4.40 -5.12
C LEU A 92 14.22 5.19 -4.03
N LYS A 93 13.46 5.58 -3.01
CA LYS A 93 13.93 6.27 -1.82
C LYS A 93 13.04 5.97 -0.62
N GLY A 94 13.39 4.91 0.09
CA GLY A 94 12.79 4.49 1.35
C GLY A 94 11.96 3.22 1.28
N GLU A 95 11.68 2.65 0.10
CA GLU A 95 10.83 1.47 -0.07
C GLU A 95 11.41 0.23 0.62
N PHE A 96 12.71 -0.02 0.46
CA PHE A 96 13.38 -1.13 1.16
C PHE A 96 13.40 -0.94 2.67
N ASN A 97 13.58 0.31 3.13
CA ASN A 97 13.50 0.62 4.55
C ASN A 97 12.06 0.44 5.07
N ALA A 98 11.05 0.87 4.32
CA ALA A 98 9.64 0.63 4.64
C ALA A 98 9.36 -0.86 4.84
N LEU A 99 9.85 -1.72 3.93
CA LEU A 99 9.77 -3.17 4.09
C LEU A 99 10.48 -3.68 5.34
N GLN A 100 11.67 -3.16 5.69
CA GLN A 100 12.33 -3.54 6.94
C GLN A 100 11.56 -3.09 8.19
N LEU A 101 10.92 -1.92 8.14
CA LEU A 101 10.12 -1.42 9.24
C LEU A 101 8.85 -2.27 9.46
N LEU A 102 8.23 -2.73 8.38
CA LEU A 102 7.04 -3.59 8.42
C LEU A 102 7.28 -4.93 9.11
N LYS A 103 8.54 -5.38 9.27
CA LYS A 103 8.86 -6.58 10.06
C LYS A 103 8.58 -6.43 11.56
N ASN A 104 8.43 -5.19 12.05
CA ASN A 104 8.12 -4.90 13.44
C ASN A 104 6.60 -4.87 13.71
N ILE A 105 5.80 -5.22 12.70
CA ILE A 105 4.37 -5.48 12.79
C ILE A 105 4.08 -6.81 12.05
N ASN A 106 2.86 -7.33 12.16
CA ASN A 106 2.41 -8.58 11.58
C ASN A 106 1.27 -8.32 10.56
N PRO A 107 1.59 -7.76 9.38
CA PRO A 107 0.58 -7.43 8.39
C PRO A 107 0.04 -8.71 7.75
N LYS A 108 -1.28 -8.79 7.58
CA LYS A 108 -1.92 -9.94 6.91
C LYS A 108 -1.67 -9.97 5.40
N VAL A 109 -1.39 -8.81 4.82
CA VAL A 109 -1.06 -8.62 3.40
C VAL A 109 -0.27 -7.31 3.28
N ILE A 110 0.72 -7.27 2.39
CA ILE A 110 1.45 -6.04 2.05
C ILE A 110 1.02 -5.63 0.65
N ILE A 111 0.65 -4.36 0.50
CA ILE A 111 0.19 -3.82 -0.77
C ILE A 111 1.29 -2.95 -1.35
N LEU A 112 1.74 -3.29 -2.56
CA LEU A 112 2.68 -2.48 -3.32
C LEU A 112 1.91 -1.68 -4.36
N THR A 113 2.10 -0.37 -4.39
CA THR A 113 1.57 0.51 -5.44
C THR A 113 2.74 1.16 -6.17
N GLY A 114 2.47 1.97 -7.18
CA GLY A 114 3.49 2.79 -7.81
C GLY A 114 3.01 4.21 -8.08
N LEU A 115 3.96 5.14 -8.13
CA LEU A 115 3.65 6.53 -8.44
C LEU A 115 3.07 6.64 -9.86
N MET A 116 1.80 7.05 -9.91
CA MET A 116 1.09 7.31 -11.15
C MET A 116 1.20 8.79 -11.54
N PRO A 117 1.54 9.11 -12.80
CA PRO A 117 1.49 10.49 -13.27
C PRO A 117 0.03 10.95 -13.37
N ILE A 118 -0.41 11.78 -12.41
CA ILE A 118 -1.76 12.34 -12.39
C ILE A 118 -1.70 13.78 -12.92
N THR A 119 -2.57 14.10 -13.89
CA THR A 119 -2.70 15.45 -14.42
C THR A 119 -3.02 16.46 -13.31
N ASN A 120 -2.50 17.69 -13.43
CA ASN A 120 -2.68 18.75 -12.43
C ASN A 120 -2.01 18.49 -11.06
N THR A 121 -1.06 17.56 -10.98
CA THR A 121 -0.19 17.39 -9.82
C THR A 121 1.25 17.83 -10.12
N PRO A 122 2.07 18.17 -9.11
CA PRO A 122 3.51 18.41 -9.29
C PRO A 122 4.25 17.21 -9.90
N LEU A 123 3.73 15.99 -9.68
CA LEU A 123 4.34 14.72 -10.13
C LEU A 123 3.81 14.21 -11.47
N ARG A 124 3.03 15.00 -12.21
CA ARG A 124 2.38 14.62 -13.48
C ARG A 124 3.31 14.08 -14.60
N HIS A 125 4.61 14.24 -14.48
CA HIS A 125 5.62 13.76 -15.44
C HIS A 125 6.60 12.77 -14.82
N LYS A 126 6.32 12.31 -13.60
CA LYS A 126 7.16 11.39 -12.85
C LYS A 126 6.47 10.04 -12.77
N LYS A 127 7.25 8.98 -12.94
CA LYS A 127 6.86 7.58 -12.77
C LYS A 127 8.12 6.76 -12.46
N PRO A 128 8.00 5.66 -11.72
CA PRO A 128 9.08 4.71 -11.50
C PRO A 128 9.49 4.00 -12.79
N ASN A 129 10.73 3.49 -12.81
CA ASN A 129 11.14 2.52 -13.82
C ASN A 129 10.39 1.19 -13.57
N PRO A 130 9.80 0.52 -14.57
CA PRO A 130 9.20 -0.81 -14.39
C PRO A 130 10.11 -1.84 -13.69
N LEU A 131 11.44 -1.75 -13.87
CA LEU A 131 12.39 -2.63 -13.19
C LEU A 131 12.51 -2.36 -11.68
N ASP A 132 12.11 -1.18 -11.20
CA ASP A 132 12.08 -0.92 -9.77
C ASP A 132 10.99 -1.75 -9.07
N PHE A 133 9.89 -2.08 -9.77
CA PHE A 133 8.90 -3.03 -9.24
C PHE A 133 9.49 -4.42 -9.03
N VAL A 134 10.25 -4.93 -10.00
CA VAL A 134 10.95 -6.22 -9.87
C VAL A 134 11.82 -6.22 -8.61
N ARG A 135 12.63 -5.18 -8.44
CA ARG A 135 13.56 -5.07 -7.31
C ARG A 135 12.85 -5.06 -5.97
N VAL A 136 11.77 -4.30 -5.85
CA VAL A 136 11.00 -4.19 -4.59
C VAL A 136 10.18 -5.45 -4.34
N ILE A 137 9.52 -6.03 -5.34
CA ILE A 137 8.70 -7.24 -5.21
C ILE A 137 9.58 -8.43 -4.83
N THR A 138 10.69 -8.67 -5.54
CA THR A 138 11.60 -9.78 -5.21
C THR A 138 12.19 -9.63 -3.81
N TYR A 139 12.45 -8.40 -3.37
CA TYR A 139 12.88 -8.16 -2.01
C TYR A 139 11.76 -8.45 -1.00
N ALA A 140 10.54 -7.98 -1.26
CA ALA A 140 9.40 -8.23 -0.39
C ALA A 140 9.09 -9.73 -0.27
N ASP A 141 8.98 -10.46 -1.38
CA ASP A 141 8.74 -11.90 -1.43
C ASP A 141 9.77 -12.69 -0.62
N LYS A 142 11.05 -12.33 -0.73
CA LYS A 142 12.13 -12.95 0.03
C LYS A 142 12.03 -12.69 1.54
N GLU A 143 11.71 -11.45 1.92
CA GLU A 143 11.72 -11.04 3.33
C GLU A 143 10.42 -11.40 4.06
N PHE A 144 9.34 -11.66 3.32
CA PHE A 144 7.98 -11.91 3.82
C PHE A 144 7.38 -13.18 3.23
N SER A 145 8.08 -14.32 3.37
CA SER A 145 7.68 -15.60 2.75
C SER A 145 6.30 -16.13 3.16
N GLU A 146 5.75 -15.67 4.28
CA GLU A 146 4.44 -16.08 4.80
C GLU A 146 3.36 -15.01 4.63
N THR A 147 3.73 -13.77 4.28
CA THR A 147 2.78 -12.66 4.10
C THR A 147 2.55 -12.42 2.61
N PRO A 148 1.30 -12.55 2.12
CA PRO A 148 0.99 -12.24 0.74
C PRO A 148 1.38 -10.80 0.36
N ILE A 149 2.05 -10.66 -0.78
CA ILE A 149 2.38 -9.39 -1.42
C ILE A 149 1.45 -9.18 -2.61
N VAL A 150 0.73 -8.06 -2.64
CA VAL A 150 -0.26 -7.74 -3.66
C VAL A 150 0.08 -6.43 -4.36
N LEU A 151 0.00 -6.41 -5.69
CA LEU A 151 0.14 -5.19 -6.47
C LEU A 151 -1.22 -4.45 -6.51
N GLY A 152 -1.29 -3.31 -5.84
CA GLY A 152 -2.46 -2.44 -5.78
C GLY A 152 -2.79 -1.77 -7.12
N CYS A 153 -3.95 -1.11 -7.19
CA CYS A 153 -4.51 -0.59 -8.45
C CYS A 153 -3.72 0.59 -9.06
N ALA A 154 -3.08 1.40 -8.21
CA ALA A 154 -2.29 2.56 -8.59
C ALA A 154 -0.84 2.15 -8.92
N ARG A 155 -0.37 2.49 -10.12
CA ARG A 155 1.01 2.27 -10.59
C ARG A 155 1.33 3.16 -11.78
N SER A 156 1.26 2.64 -13.01
CA SER A 156 1.39 3.43 -14.24
C SER A 156 0.16 3.23 -15.13
N TYR A 157 0.22 3.68 -16.37
CA TYR A 157 -0.79 3.50 -17.41
C TYR A 157 -0.16 3.05 -18.73
N GLY A 158 -0.99 2.56 -19.66
CA GLY A 158 -0.55 2.12 -20.98
C GLY A 158 0.46 0.96 -20.93
N SER A 159 1.45 0.99 -21.83
CA SER A 159 2.46 -0.07 -21.98
C SER A 159 3.27 -0.32 -20.72
N ASP A 160 3.52 0.71 -19.91
CA ASP A 160 4.24 0.55 -18.65
C ASP A 160 3.43 -0.26 -17.65
N ARG A 161 2.11 -0.04 -17.56
CA ARG A 161 1.23 -0.83 -16.68
C ARG A 161 1.23 -2.30 -17.09
N GLU A 162 1.15 -2.57 -18.39
CA GLU A 162 1.21 -3.93 -18.92
C GLU A 162 2.53 -4.62 -18.56
N LEU A 163 3.65 -3.91 -18.76
CA LEU A 163 4.97 -4.43 -18.42
C LEU A 163 5.14 -4.65 -16.92
N ILE A 164 4.71 -3.69 -16.09
CA ILE A 164 4.76 -3.80 -14.63
C ILE A 164 3.94 -5.01 -14.15
N ASP A 165 2.73 -5.21 -14.68
CA ASP A 165 1.88 -6.34 -14.28
C ASP A 165 2.58 -7.67 -14.58
N ILE A 166 3.11 -7.84 -15.80
CA ILE A 166 3.81 -9.07 -16.21
C ILE A 166 5.05 -9.30 -15.34
N LEU A 167 5.90 -8.27 -15.20
CA LEU A 167 7.11 -8.34 -14.39
C LEU A 167 6.79 -8.65 -12.93
N SER A 168 5.66 -8.17 -12.40
CA SER A 168 5.25 -8.44 -11.02
C SER A 168 4.92 -9.92 -10.82
N ILE A 169 4.26 -10.55 -11.79
CA ILE A 169 3.99 -12.00 -11.75
C ILE A 169 5.29 -12.80 -11.79
N GLU A 170 6.21 -12.44 -12.68
CA GLU A 170 7.53 -13.08 -12.76
C GLU A 170 8.36 -12.89 -11.47
N SER A 171 8.11 -11.82 -10.72
CA SER A 171 8.87 -11.47 -9.52
C SER A 171 8.33 -12.08 -8.23
N GLY A 172 7.21 -12.82 -8.26
CA GLY A 172 6.64 -13.51 -7.10
C GLY A 172 5.41 -12.85 -6.47
N ILE A 173 4.73 -11.91 -7.15
CA ILE A 173 3.51 -11.29 -6.60
C ILE A 173 2.40 -12.34 -6.39
N ASN A 174 1.68 -12.25 -5.27
CA ASN A 174 0.58 -13.19 -4.96
C ASN A 174 -0.77 -12.75 -5.54
N GLY A 175 -0.91 -11.46 -5.87
CA GLY A 175 -2.14 -10.93 -6.46
C GLY A 175 -1.93 -9.58 -7.14
N ILE A 176 -2.79 -9.26 -8.10
CA ILE A 176 -2.79 -7.97 -8.80
C ILE A 176 -4.22 -7.41 -8.79
N ALA A 177 -4.39 -6.20 -8.28
CA ALA A 177 -5.63 -5.47 -8.37
C ALA A 177 -5.82 -4.92 -9.79
N ILE A 178 -6.90 -5.36 -10.44
CA ILE A 178 -7.32 -4.95 -11.79
C ILE A 178 -6.13 -5.13 -12.78
N PRO A 179 -5.71 -6.38 -13.05
CA PRO A 179 -4.63 -6.65 -13.96
C PRO A 179 -5.03 -6.30 -15.39
N THR A 180 -4.06 -5.93 -16.23
CA THR A 180 -4.28 -5.80 -17.66
C THR A 180 -4.61 -7.15 -18.30
N GLN A 181 -5.42 -7.16 -19.36
CA GLN A 181 -5.73 -8.40 -20.09
C GLN A 181 -4.45 -9.10 -20.58
N LYS A 182 -3.45 -8.34 -21.05
CA LYS A 182 -2.16 -8.90 -21.46
C LYS A 182 -1.43 -9.64 -20.35
N ALA A 183 -1.48 -9.14 -19.12
CA ALA A 183 -0.87 -9.83 -17.99
C ALA A 183 -1.62 -11.13 -17.64
N VAL A 184 -2.95 -11.12 -17.73
CA VAL A 184 -3.77 -12.33 -17.57
C VAL A 184 -3.44 -13.36 -18.64
N ASP A 185 -3.41 -12.96 -19.92
CA ASP A 185 -3.09 -13.84 -21.04
C ASP A 185 -1.67 -14.42 -20.93
N TRP A 186 -0.71 -13.57 -20.52
CA TRP A 186 0.66 -13.98 -20.27
C TRP A 186 0.73 -15.02 -19.14
N ALA A 187 0.03 -14.80 -18.02
CA ALA A 187 0.04 -15.70 -16.87
C ALA A 187 -0.55 -17.07 -17.21
N VAL A 188 -1.67 -17.10 -17.94
CA VAL A 188 -2.26 -18.35 -18.43
C VAL A 188 -1.30 -19.08 -19.36
N LYS A 189 -0.63 -18.37 -20.28
CA LYS A 189 0.37 -18.96 -21.17
C LYS A 189 1.60 -19.49 -20.42
N ALA A 190 1.99 -18.84 -19.33
CA ALA A 190 3.07 -19.28 -18.45
C ALA A 190 2.67 -20.43 -17.50
N GLY A 191 1.40 -20.86 -17.52
CA GLY A 191 0.91 -22.02 -16.75
C GLY A 191 0.35 -21.68 -15.37
N TYR A 192 0.09 -20.41 -15.07
CA TYR A 192 -0.55 -20.01 -13.81
C TYR A 192 -2.06 -20.29 -13.81
N GLU A 193 -2.58 -20.74 -12.68
CA GLU A 193 -4.03 -20.81 -12.42
C GLU A 193 -4.52 -19.45 -11.92
N ILE A 194 -5.56 -18.90 -12.57
CA ILE A 194 -6.12 -17.60 -12.20
C ILE A 194 -7.31 -17.78 -11.25
N LYS A 195 -7.21 -17.18 -10.07
CA LYS A 195 -8.31 -17.08 -9.10
C LYS A 195 -8.74 -15.63 -8.95
N ILE A 196 -10.03 -15.37 -9.10
CA ILE A 196 -10.61 -14.04 -8.94
C ILE A 196 -11.17 -13.93 -7.53
N GLY A 197 -10.72 -12.91 -6.79
CA GLY A 197 -11.18 -12.58 -5.44
C GLY A 197 -11.48 -11.09 -5.30
N ILE A 198 -12.06 -10.70 -4.17
CA ILE A 198 -12.33 -9.29 -3.87
C ILE A 198 -11.02 -8.65 -3.38
N PRO A 199 -10.49 -7.61 -4.07
CA PRO A 199 -9.09 -7.18 -3.96
C PRO A 199 -8.69 -6.54 -2.64
N CYS A 200 -9.65 -6.04 -1.86
CA CYS A 200 -9.41 -5.33 -0.59
C CYS A 200 -10.01 -6.06 0.63
N LEU A 201 -10.75 -7.14 0.41
CA LEU A 201 -11.37 -7.94 1.45
C LEU A 201 -10.76 -9.34 1.39
N PHE A 202 -9.49 -9.46 1.77
CA PHE A 202 -9.02 -10.71 2.37
C PHE A 202 -9.73 -10.85 3.72
N ARG A 203 -11.04 -11.13 3.68
CA ARG A 203 -11.73 -11.67 4.84
C ARG A 203 -11.07 -13.02 5.11
N CYS A 204 -10.32 -13.08 6.20
CA CYS A 204 -9.95 -14.35 6.82
C CYS A 204 -11.20 -15.21 7.04
#